data_AF-A0A1C5F3L1-F1
#
_entry.id   AF-A0A1C5F3L1-F1
#
_cell.length_a   1.000
_cell.length_b   1.000
_cell.length_c   1.000
_cell.angle_alpha   90.00
_cell.angle_beta   90.00
_cell.angle_gamma   90.00
#
_symmetry.space_group_name_H-M   'P 1'
#
loop_
_entity.id
_entity.type
_entity.pdbx_description
1 polymer ?
#
loop_
_entity_poly.entity_id
_entity_poly.type
_entity_poly.pdbx_seq_one_letter_code
_entity_poly.pdbx_strand_id
1 'polypeptide(L)'
;MDGYARDKFDIWASQPDGCTTRQDVLARDGKNVEDKPDSCQPASGSWYSVYDDTTVTDVAKATIDHMVPLPEAWRSGADTWTADQHKAFGNDLKDPQLLIA
;
A
#
# COMPACT_ATOMS: atom_id res chain seq x y z
N MET A 1 -8.43 14.21 16.61
CA MET A 1 -8.44 12.77 16.26
C MET A 1 -7.77 12.09 17.42
N ASP A 2 -8.50 11.93 18.52
CA ASP A 2 -7.85 11.58 19.78
C ASP A 2 -7.78 10.04 19.85
N GLY A 3 -6.56 9.51 19.93
CA GLY A 3 -6.30 8.07 20.07
C GLY A 3 -5.95 7.31 18.79
N TYR A 4 -6.08 7.88 17.59
CA TYR A 4 -5.66 7.20 16.36
C TYR A 4 -4.13 7.12 16.26
N ALA A 5 -3.61 5.90 16.05
CA ALA A 5 -2.18 5.62 15.91
C ALA A 5 -1.91 4.91 14.57
N ARG A 6 -1.54 5.68 13.54
CA ARG A 6 -1.27 5.15 12.18
C ARG A 6 -0.13 4.15 12.16
N ASP A 7 0.90 4.43 12.95
CA ASP A 7 2.11 3.63 13.09
C ASP A 7 1.83 2.19 13.57
N LYS A 8 0.75 1.96 14.31
CA LYS A 8 0.35 0.61 14.73
C LYS A 8 0.03 -0.34 13.58
N PHE A 9 -0.34 0.19 12.41
CA PHE A 9 -0.62 -0.62 11.21
C PHE A 9 0.65 -1.15 10.53
N ASP A 10 1.85 -0.71 10.94
CA ASP A 10 3.15 -1.19 10.42
C ASP A 10 3.13 -1.33 8.89
N ILE A 11 2.64 -0.29 8.22
CA ILE A 11 2.41 -0.31 6.77
C ILE A 11 3.72 -0.37 6.01
N TRP A 12 3.65 -0.97 4.82
CA TRP A 12 4.80 -1.24 3.96
C TRP A 12 5.77 -2.24 4.57
N ALA A 13 5.25 -3.18 5.37
CA ALA A 13 6.03 -4.27 5.91
C ALA A 13 6.59 -5.17 4.79
N SER A 14 7.74 -5.78 5.06
CA SER A 14 8.31 -6.81 4.20
C SER A 14 7.38 -8.03 4.11
N GLN A 15 7.26 -8.55 2.90
CA GLN A 15 6.53 -9.76 2.56
C GLN A 15 7.48 -10.97 2.49
N PRO A 16 6.95 -12.21 2.44
CA PRO A 16 7.78 -13.42 2.40
C PRO A 16 8.74 -13.54 1.21
N ASP A 17 8.50 -12.79 0.13
CA ASP A 17 9.35 -12.70 -1.05
C ASP A 17 10.51 -11.69 -0.90
N GLY A 18 10.54 -10.92 0.19
CA GLY A 18 11.56 -9.92 0.48
C GLY A 18 11.24 -8.51 -0.02
N CYS A 19 10.15 -8.34 -0.77
CA CYS A 19 9.64 -7.03 -1.18
C CYS A 19 8.82 -6.40 -0.04
N THR A 20 8.63 -5.09 -0.07
CA THR A 20 7.63 -4.43 0.81
C THR A 20 6.25 -4.50 0.16
N THR A 21 5.18 -4.46 0.95
CA THR A 21 3.81 -4.35 0.42
C THR A 21 3.65 -3.23 -0.61
N ARG A 22 4.35 -2.09 -0.41
CA ARG A 22 4.34 -0.97 -1.37
C ARG A 22 4.88 -1.42 -2.73
N GLN A 23 5.99 -2.12 -2.74
CA GLN A 23 6.64 -2.59 -3.96
C GLN A 23 5.77 -3.62 -4.68
N ASP A 24 5.13 -4.52 -3.94
CA ASP A 24 4.21 -5.51 -4.52
C ASP A 24 3.00 -4.85 -5.18
N VAL A 25 2.42 -3.82 -4.55
CA VAL A 25 1.31 -3.06 -5.15
C VAL A 25 1.77 -2.27 -6.38
N LEU A 26 2.96 -1.65 -6.35
CA LEU A 26 3.49 -0.95 -7.51
C LEU A 26 3.74 -1.89 -8.69
N ALA A 27 4.24 -3.11 -8.44
CA ALA A 27 4.42 -4.12 -9.46
C ALA A 27 3.08 -4.67 -9.99
N ARG A 28 2.10 -4.88 -9.09
CA ARG A 28 0.77 -5.40 -9.43
C ARG A 28 -0.06 -4.42 -10.28
N ASP A 29 -0.10 -3.15 -9.89
CA ASP A 29 -0.98 -2.15 -10.50
C ASP A 29 -0.30 -1.35 -11.62
N GLY A 30 1.03 -1.45 -11.73
CA GLY A 30 1.81 -0.80 -12.76
C GLY A 30 1.74 -1.52 -14.11
N LYS A 31 1.93 -0.76 -15.18
CA LYS A 31 2.11 -1.27 -16.55
C LYS A 31 3.53 -1.00 -17.03
N ASN A 32 4.12 -2.00 -17.68
CA ASN A 32 5.50 -1.98 -18.18
C ASN A 32 6.50 -1.58 -17.08
N VAL A 33 6.32 -2.13 -15.88
CA VAL A 33 7.22 -1.87 -14.75
C VAL A 33 8.54 -2.57 -14.99
N GLU A 34 9.63 -1.82 -14.89
CA GLU A 34 10.99 -2.36 -14.83
C GLU A 34 11.59 -1.99 -13.49
N ASP A 35 12.00 -2.98 -12.70
CA ASP A 35 12.63 -2.76 -11.41
C ASP A 35 14.12 -2.43 -11.53
N LYS A 36 14.67 -1.78 -10.51
CA LYS A 36 16.11 -1.62 -10.37
C LYS A 36 16.77 -3.00 -10.18
N PRO A 37 17.99 -3.21 -10.70
CA PRO A 37 18.70 -4.49 -10.58
C PRO A 37 18.70 -5.04 -9.16
N ASP A 38 18.40 -6.33 -9.02
CA ASP A 38 18.40 -7.07 -7.76
C ASP A 38 17.52 -6.45 -6.65
N SER A 39 16.41 -5.80 -7.02
CA SER A 39 15.47 -5.20 -6.07
C SER A 39 14.03 -5.23 -6.57
N CYS A 40 13.06 -5.03 -5.68
CA CYS A 40 11.64 -4.83 -6.05
C CYS A 40 11.29 -3.35 -6.24
N GLN A 41 12.28 -2.46 -6.38
CA GLN A 41 12.03 -1.03 -6.49
C GLN A 41 11.85 -0.65 -7.95
N PRO A 42 10.68 -0.13 -8.37
CA PRO A 42 10.49 0.30 -9.75
C PRO A 42 11.49 1.38 -10.15
N ALA A 43 12.12 1.19 -11.30
CA ALA A 43 12.93 2.18 -12.01
C ALA A 43 12.09 2.93 -13.07
N SER A 44 11.16 2.23 -13.72
CA SER A 44 10.26 2.78 -14.73
C SER A 44 8.89 2.08 -14.70
N GLY A 45 7.89 2.70 -15.34
CA GLY A 45 6.55 2.14 -15.45
C GLY A 45 5.48 3.23 -15.65
N SER A 46 4.23 2.81 -15.60
CA SER A 46 3.08 3.71 -15.57
C SER A 46 2.02 3.18 -14.61
N TRP A 47 1.41 4.07 -13.83
CA TRP A 47 0.41 3.74 -12.82
C TRP A 47 -0.82 4.59 -13.05
N TYR A 48 -1.97 3.93 -13.18
CA TYR A 48 -3.26 4.58 -13.37
C TYR A 48 -4.01 4.65 -12.04
N SER A 49 -4.47 5.83 -11.68
CA SER A 49 -5.31 6.06 -10.50
C SER A 49 -6.78 6.03 -10.91
N VAL A 50 -7.53 5.13 -10.27
CA VAL A 50 -9.00 5.03 -10.46
C VAL A 50 -9.76 6.18 -9.78
N TYR A 51 -9.10 6.90 -8.88
CA TYR A 51 -9.74 7.95 -8.08
C TYR A 51 -9.86 9.28 -8.83
N ASP A 52 -8.88 9.58 -9.69
CA ASP A 52 -8.79 10.88 -10.37
C ASP A 52 -8.64 10.77 -11.90
N ASP A 53 -8.75 9.54 -12.45
CA ASP A 53 -8.63 9.24 -13.89
C ASP A 53 -7.29 9.71 -14.50
N THR A 54 -6.21 9.66 -13.70
CA THR A 54 -4.88 10.12 -14.11
C THR A 54 -3.89 8.95 -14.19
N THR A 55 -2.99 9.02 -15.19
CA THR A 55 -1.82 8.11 -15.27
C THR A 55 -0.55 8.88 -14.97
N VAL A 56 0.26 8.35 -14.04
CA VAL A 56 1.60 8.87 -13.72
C VAL A 56 2.68 7.90 -14.16
N THR A 57 3.81 8.43 -14.60
CA THR A 57 5.00 7.65 -14.99
C THR A 57 6.18 7.86 -14.04
N ASP A 58 6.07 8.84 -13.13
CA ASP A 58 7.03 9.06 -12.07
C ASP A 58 6.66 8.17 -10.87
N VAL A 59 7.54 7.23 -10.53
CA VAL A 59 7.36 6.29 -9.40
C VAL A 59 7.09 7.03 -8.08
N ALA A 60 7.67 8.21 -7.90
CA ALA A 60 7.46 9.02 -6.70
C ALA A 60 6.04 9.60 -6.62
N LYS A 61 5.34 9.72 -7.76
CA LYS A 61 3.95 10.18 -7.84
C LYS A 61 2.93 9.04 -7.80
N ALA A 62 3.35 7.80 -8.00
CA ALA A 62 2.50 6.63 -7.82
C ALA A 62 2.26 6.40 -6.32
N THR A 63 1.23 7.04 -5.77
CA THR A 63 0.84 6.84 -4.37
C THR A 63 -0.05 5.62 -4.25
N ILE A 64 -0.13 5.07 -3.04
CA ILE A 64 -0.99 3.92 -2.75
C ILE A 64 -1.88 4.35 -1.61
N ASP A 65 -3.18 4.15 -1.78
CA ASP A 65 -4.18 4.42 -0.76
C ASP A 65 -4.81 3.14 -0.22
N HIS A 66 -5.28 3.23 1.02
CA HIS A 66 -6.09 2.19 1.65
C HIS A 66 -7.57 2.45 1.36
N MET A 67 -8.19 1.62 0.52
CA MET A 67 -9.62 1.69 0.16
C MET A 67 -10.53 1.83 1.38
N VAL A 68 -10.25 1.09 2.44
CA VAL A 68 -10.77 1.40 3.78
C VAL A 68 -9.71 2.24 4.51
N PRO A 69 -9.96 3.54 4.75
CA PRO A 69 -8.98 4.39 5.41
C PRO A 69 -8.60 3.82 6.78
N LEU A 70 -7.30 3.76 7.08
CA LEU A 70 -6.83 3.30 8.40
C LEU A 70 -7.47 4.04 9.60
N PRO A 71 -7.72 5.37 9.53
CA PRO A 71 -8.47 6.06 10.60
C PRO A 71 -9.91 5.59 10.74
N GLU A 72 -10.55 5.17 9.64
CA GLU A 72 -11.91 4.65 9.66
C GLU A 72 -11.95 3.24 10.25
N ALA A 73 -11.03 2.36 9.83
CA ALA A 73 -10.85 1.05 10.44
C ALA A 73 -10.64 1.18 11.97
N TRP A 74 -9.81 2.12 12.41
CA TRP A 74 -9.58 2.42 13.82
C TRP A 74 -10.88 2.73 14.58
N ARG A 75 -11.70 3.66 14.06
CA ARG A 75 -12.97 4.06 14.69
C ARG A 75 -14.02 2.97 14.67
N SER A 76 -13.94 2.08 13.69
CA SER A 76 -14.86 0.95 13.51
C SER A 76 -14.46 -0.29 14.32
N GLY A 77 -13.50 -0.17 15.25
CA GLY A 77 -13.13 -1.23 16.20
C GLY A 77 -11.74 -1.82 15.99
N ALA A 78 -10.95 -1.31 15.05
CA ALA A 78 -9.54 -1.69 14.96
C ALA A 78 -8.70 -1.11 16.10
N ASP A 79 -9.19 -0.13 16.86
CA ASP A 79 -8.48 0.39 18.04
C ASP A 79 -8.16 -0.70 19.10
N THR A 80 -8.96 -1.76 19.16
CA THR A 80 -8.76 -2.90 20.08
C THR A 80 -7.98 -4.07 19.47
N TRP A 81 -7.52 -3.97 18.22
CA TRP A 81 -6.81 -5.04 17.55
C TRP A 81 -5.42 -5.28 18.14
N THR A 82 -4.93 -6.52 17.96
CA THR A 82 -3.53 -6.86 18.21
C THR A 82 -2.63 -6.22 17.14
N ALA A 83 -1.34 -6.10 17.44
CA ALA A 83 -0.36 -5.61 16.47
C ALA A 83 -0.34 -6.45 15.17
N ASP A 84 -0.52 -7.77 15.28
CA ASP A 84 -0.57 -8.66 14.12
C ASP A 84 -1.81 -8.41 13.25
N GLN A 85 -2.96 -8.10 13.86
CA GLN A 85 -4.18 -7.76 13.13
C GLN A 85 -4.05 -6.41 12.43
N HIS A 86 -3.49 -5.40 13.11
CA HIS A 86 -3.18 -4.10 12.49
C HIS A 86 -2.24 -4.25 11.30
N LYS A 87 -1.15 -5.00 11.48
CA LYS A 87 -0.17 -5.28 10.44
C LYS A 87 -0.77 -6.04 9.27
N ALA A 88 -1.57 -7.08 9.53
CA ALA A 88 -2.24 -7.86 8.49
C ALA A 88 -3.16 -6.98 7.64
N PHE A 89 -3.97 -6.13 8.28
CA PHE A 89 -4.88 -5.22 7.57
C PHE A 89 -4.14 -4.13 6.78
N GLY A 90 -3.13 -3.51 7.38
CA GLY A 90 -2.36 -2.44 6.73
C GLY A 90 -1.54 -2.91 5.52
N ASN A 91 -1.29 -4.21 5.42
CA ASN A 91 -0.42 -4.83 4.41
C ASN A 91 -1.13 -5.92 3.60
N ASP A 92 -2.46 -5.91 3.55
CA ASP A 92 -3.24 -6.90 2.82
C ASP A 92 -3.07 -6.74 1.30
N LEU A 93 -2.52 -7.77 0.66
CA LEU A 93 -2.33 -7.87 -0.79
C LEU A 93 -3.38 -8.74 -1.49
N LYS A 94 -4.21 -9.47 -0.73
CA LYS A 94 -5.18 -10.43 -1.25
C LYS A 94 -6.52 -9.76 -1.53
N ASP A 95 -6.98 -8.96 -0.58
CA ASP A 95 -8.20 -8.18 -0.74
C ASP A 95 -7.88 -6.82 -1.40
N PRO A 96 -8.86 -6.19 -2.09
CA PRO A 96 -8.66 -4.92 -2.79
C PRO A 96 -8.60 -3.74 -1.82
N GLN A 97 -7.73 -3.81 -0.81
CA GLN A 97 -7.54 -2.76 0.19
C GLN A 97 -6.51 -1.73 -0.24
N LEU A 98 -5.52 -2.09 -1.06
CA LEU A 98 -4.44 -1.19 -1.49
C LEU A 98 -4.56 -0.91 -2.98
N LEU A 99 -4.62 0.35 -3.41
CA LEU A 99 -4.73 0.73 -4.82
C LEU A 99 -3.90 1.97 -5.13
N ILE A 100 -3.48 2.11 -6.39
CA ILE A 100 -2.90 3.35 -6.89
C ILE A 100 -3.89 4.52 -6.75
N ALA A 101 -3.38 5.62 -6.21
CA ALA A 101 -4.09 6.88 -6.04
C ALA A 101 -3.32 8.06 -6.62
#